data_AF-A0A535V5V7-F1
#
_entry.id   AF-A0A535V5V7-F1
#
_cell.length_a   1.000
_cell.length_b   1.000
_cell.length_c   1.000
_cell.angle_alpha   90.00
_cell.angle_beta   90.00
_cell.angle_gamma   90.00
#
_symmetry.space_group_name_H-M   'P 1'
#
loop_
_entity.id
_entity.type
_entity.pdbx_description
1 polymer ?
#
loop_
_entity_poly.entity_id
_entity_poly.type
_entity_poly.pdbx_seq_one_letter_code
_entity_poly.pdbx_strand_id
1 'polypeptide(L)'
;MNNLYQKGIARRLETVIIAFFVLAVLFALAVYLVDPSIYTKTLLLEPSPADRYPFPATLFLVCLVVFIAILSVGVVRHWRWLFWLLLVAFGFSVLQVPATILQLTGILPDPAPVWYSLLRMGVAIIEIGIAVWMLQIYRQFGVWAMGKKKKTSG
;
A
#
# COMPACT_ATOMS: atom_id res chain seq x y z
N MET A 1 27.60 -18.80 -7.91
CA MET A 1 26.57 -19.06 -6.88
C MET A 1 25.52 -17.93 -6.72
N ASN A 2 25.39 -16.97 -7.66
CA ASN A 2 24.61 -15.74 -7.40
C ASN A 2 23.13 -15.77 -7.88
N ASN A 3 22.77 -16.59 -8.87
CA ASN A 3 21.42 -16.53 -9.48
C ASN A 3 20.30 -17.13 -8.61
N LEU A 4 20.59 -18.14 -7.78
CA LEU A 4 19.58 -18.78 -6.93
C LEU A 4 19.23 -17.92 -5.71
N TYR A 5 20.26 -17.29 -5.10
CA TYR A 5 20.09 -16.35 -4.00
C TYR A 5 19.32 -15.10 -4.44
N GLN A 6 19.66 -14.54 -5.61
CA GLN A 6 18.96 -13.39 -6.21
C GLN A 6 17.47 -13.67 -6.46
N LYS A 7 17.13 -14.82 -7.04
CA LYS A 7 15.73 -15.22 -7.25
C LYS A 7 14.98 -15.41 -5.94
N GLY A 8 15.65 -15.94 -4.91
CA GLY A 8 15.06 -16.13 -3.59
C GLY A 8 14.66 -14.80 -2.93
N ILE A 9 15.52 -13.79 -2.99
CA ILE A 9 15.24 -12.46 -2.42
C ILE A 9 14.09 -11.77 -3.18
N ALA A 10 14.11 -11.79 -4.52
CA ALA A 10 13.05 -11.18 -5.32
C ALA A 10 11.68 -11.81 -5.04
N ARG A 11 11.62 -13.15 -4.94
CA ARG A 11 10.38 -13.86 -4.60
C ARG A 11 9.90 -13.54 -3.19
N ARG A 12 10.81 -13.37 -2.21
CA ARG A 12 10.46 -12.94 -0.85
C ARG A 12 9.86 -11.55 -0.85
N LEU A 13 10.44 -10.60 -1.58
CA LEU A 13 9.88 -9.25 -1.71
C LEU A 13 8.48 -9.30 -2.34
N GLU A 14 8.30 -10.08 -3.40
CA GLU A 14 7.00 -10.30 -4.04
C GLU A 14 5.95 -10.81 -3.05
N THR A 15 6.30 -11.85 -2.29
CA THR A 15 5.44 -12.39 -1.23
C THR A 15 5.13 -11.35 -0.15
N VAL A 16 6.10 -10.54 0.27
CA VAL A 16 5.90 -9.49 1.28
C VAL A 16 4.97 -8.39 0.76
N ILE A 17 5.12 -7.95 -0.49
CA ILE A 17 4.24 -6.94 -1.09
C ILE A 17 2.82 -7.48 -1.24
N ILE A 18 2.65 -8.72 -1.69
CA ILE A 18 1.33 -9.35 -1.81
C ILE A 18 0.69 -9.53 -0.41
N ALA A 19 1.46 -10.01 0.56
CA ALA A 19 0.98 -10.15 1.94
C ALA A 19 0.58 -8.79 2.53
N PHE A 20 1.36 -7.75 2.26
CA PHE A 20 1.03 -6.38 2.64
C PHE A 20 -0.27 -5.90 1.99
N PHE A 21 -0.47 -6.14 0.70
CA PHE A 21 -1.73 -5.81 0.02
C PHE A 21 -2.94 -6.53 0.60
N VAL A 22 -2.82 -7.83 0.89
CA VAL A 22 -3.88 -8.59 1.55
C VAL A 22 -4.17 -8.03 2.93
N LEU A 23 -3.12 -7.72 3.72
CA LEU A 23 -3.26 -7.11 5.04
C LEU A 23 -3.91 -5.73 4.95
N ALA A 24 -3.57 -4.92 3.94
CA ALA A 24 -4.15 -3.61 3.70
C ALA A 24 -5.66 -3.71 3.36
N VAL A 25 -6.06 -4.69 2.55
CA VAL A 25 -7.48 -4.97 2.28
C VAL A 25 -8.20 -5.37 3.57
N LEU A 26 -7.63 -6.29 4.35
CA LEU A 26 -8.22 -6.72 5.62
C LEU A 26 -8.34 -5.56 6.62
N PHE A 27 -7.31 -4.71 6.69
CA PHE A 27 -7.30 -3.52 7.52
C PHE A 27 -8.40 -2.54 7.09
N ALA A 28 -8.52 -2.25 5.79
CA ALA A 28 -9.58 -1.40 5.26
C ALA A 28 -10.98 -1.98 5.57
N LEU A 29 -11.15 -3.30 5.42
CA LEU A 29 -12.40 -3.98 5.76
C LEU A 29 -12.72 -3.87 7.25
N ALA A 30 -11.72 -4.06 8.12
CA ALA A 30 -11.88 -3.93 9.56
C ALA A 30 -12.28 -2.51 9.97
N VAL A 31 -11.63 -1.48 9.40
CA VAL A 31 -11.99 -0.08 9.65
C VAL A 31 -13.42 0.21 9.19
N TYR A 32 -13.80 -0.30 8.01
CA TYR A 32 -15.17 -0.15 7.49
C TYR A 32 -16.23 -0.80 8.39
N LEU A 33 -15.92 -1.96 8.98
CA LEU A 33 -16.82 -2.67 9.88
C LEU A 33 -16.91 -2.04 11.27
N VAL A 34 -15.83 -1.46 11.79
CA VAL A 34 -15.76 -0.85 13.13
C VAL A 34 -16.37 0.55 13.13
N ASP A 35 -16.04 1.37 12.15
CA ASP A 35 -16.54 2.75 12.06
C ASP A 35 -16.72 3.21 10.60
N PRO A 36 -17.88 2.94 9.98
CA PRO A 36 -18.16 3.36 8.61
C PRO A 36 -18.21 4.89 8.46
N SER A 37 -18.32 5.64 9.57
CA SER A 37 -18.40 7.10 9.54
C SER A 37 -17.09 7.77 9.13
N ILE A 38 -15.95 7.07 9.24
CA ILE A 38 -14.65 7.56 8.77
C ILE A 38 -14.66 7.73 7.24
N TYR A 39 -15.28 6.80 6.51
CA TYR A 39 -15.40 6.86 5.06
C TYR A 39 -16.43 7.88 4.59
N THR A 40 -17.54 8.05 5.32
CA THR A 40 -18.54 9.06 4.96
C THR A 40 -18.04 10.49 5.17
N LYS A 41 -17.32 10.74 6.26
CA LYS A 41 -16.69 12.04 6.53
C LYS A 41 -15.60 12.39 5.52
N THR A 42 -14.75 11.43 5.14
CA THR A 42 -13.70 11.64 4.13
C THR A 42 -14.25 11.84 2.72
N LEU A 43 -15.41 11.24 2.41
CA LEU A 43 -16.12 11.46 1.15
C LEU A 43 -17.07 12.68 1.18
N LEU A 44 -17.08 13.47 2.27
CA LEU A 44 -17.97 14.63 2.46
C LEU A 44 -19.47 14.28 2.27
N LEU A 45 -19.87 13.05 2.57
CA LEU A 45 -21.29 12.69 2.58
C LEU A 45 -21.94 13.14 3.89
N GLU A 46 -23.01 13.92 3.79
CA GLU A 46 -23.88 14.22 4.94
C GLU A 46 -24.33 12.90 5.57
N PRO A 47 -24.15 12.71 6.89
CA PRO A 47 -24.53 11.48 7.55
C PRO A 47 -26.05 11.38 7.60
N SER A 48 -26.64 10.63 6.66
CA SER A 48 -28.04 10.22 6.75
C SER A 48 -28.18 9.14 7.82
N PRO A 49 -28.99 9.35 8.88
CA PRO A 49 -29.17 8.38 9.97
C PRO A 49 -29.86 7.07 9.53
N ALA A 50 -30.36 6.99 8.29
CA ALA A 50 -31.05 5.82 7.76
C ALA A 50 -30.11 4.80 7.05
N ASP A 51 -28.91 5.22 6.64
CA ASP A 51 -28.01 4.37 5.84
C ASP A 51 -26.78 3.94 6.63
N ARG A 52 -26.87 2.77 7.26
CA ARG A 52 -25.75 2.13 7.98
C ARG A 52 -24.59 1.73 7.04
N TYR A 53 -24.87 1.57 5.74
CA TYR A 53 -23.91 1.27 4.69
C TYR A 53 -24.15 2.16 3.46
N PRO A 54 -23.59 3.37 3.42
CA PRO A 54 -23.79 4.28 2.30
C PRO A 54 -23.18 3.68 1.03
N PHE A 55 -23.98 3.61 -0.04
CA PHE A 55 -23.60 3.07 -1.36
C PHE A 55 -22.28 3.63 -1.91
N PRO A 56 -21.91 4.91 -1.69
CA PRO A 56 -20.63 5.43 -2.16
C PRO A 56 -19.42 4.84 -1.41
N ALA A 57 -19.57 4.53 -0.12
CA ALA A 57 -18.49 3.94 0.67
C ALA A 57 -18.24 2.48 0.29
N THR A 58 -19.29 1.70 0.02
CA THR A 58 -19.14 0.33 -0.52
C THR A 58 -18.51 0.34 -1.90
N LEU A 59 -18.94 1.24 -2.79
CA LEU A 59 -18.36 1.36 -4.13
C LEU A 59 -16.87 1.72 -4.08
N PHE A 60 -16.49 2.66 -3.21
CA PHE A 60 -15.09 3.00 -2.97
C PHE A 60 -14.28 1.78 -2.51
N LEU A 61 -14.82 0.98 -1.59
CA LEU A 61 -14.16 -0.23 -1.08
C LEU A 61 -14.00 -1.29 -2.18
N VAL A 62 -15.02 -1.49 -3.02
CA VAL A 62 -14.93 -2.39 -4.18
C VAL A 62 -13.88 -1.91 -5.17
N CYS A 63 -13.87 -0.62 -5.51
CA CYS A 63 -12.85 -0.02 -6.38
C CYS A 63 -11.44 -0.19 -5.80
N LEU A 64 -11.28 -0.02 -4.49
CA LEU A 64 -10.01 -0.23 -3.79
C LEU A 64 -9.54 -1.69 -3.89
N VAL A 65 -10.43 -2.66 -3.68
CA VAL A 65 -10.10 -4.10 -3.80
C VAL A 65 -9.70 -4.44 -5.22
N VAL A 66 -10.45 -3.97 -6.23
CA VAL A 66 -10.12 -4.17 -7.64
C VAL A 66 -8.77 -3.55 -7.99
N PHE A 67 -8.51 -2.33 -7.52
CA PHE A 67 -7.25 -1.64 -7.72
C PHE A 67 -6.07 -2.42 -7.12
N ILE A 68 -6.22 -2.91 -5.88
CA ILE A 68 -5.19 -3.73 -5.21
C ILE A 68 -4.98 -5.07 -5.94
N ALA A 69 -6.03 -5.68 -6.48
CA ALA A 69 -5.90 -6.89 -7.29
C ALA A 69 -5.09 -6.64 -8.57
N ILE A 70 -5.34 -5.52 -9.26
CA ILE A 70 -4.57 -5.10 -10.44
C ILE A 70 -3.09 -4.87 -10.07
N LEU A 71 -2.81 -4.19 -8.96
CA LEU A 71 -1.45 -4.00 -8.46
C LEU A 71 -0.77 -5.35 -8.18
N SER A 72 -1.48 -6.28 -7.53
CA SER A 72 -0.97 -7.62 -7.23
C SER A 72 -0.61 -8.39 -8.50
N VAL A 73 -1.48 -8.38 -9.51
CA VAL A 73 -1.21 -9.00 -10.82
C VAL A 73 0.00 -8.36 -11.49
N GLY A 74 0.12 -7.04 -11.41
CA GLY A 74 1.22 -6.33 -12.02
C GLY A 74 2.57 -6.50 -11.31
N VAL A 75 2.57 -6.81 -10.00
CA VAL A 75 3.75 -7.24 -9.24
C VAL A 75 4.22 -8.62 -9.72
N VAL A 76 3.30 -9.59 -9.82
CA VAL A 76 3.59 -10.96 -10.33
C VAL A 76 4.03 -10.91 -11.80
N ARG A 77 3.38 -10.07 -12.60
CA ARG A 77 3.72 -9.85 -14.02
C ARG A 77 4.85 -8.86 -14.20
N HIS A 78 5.47 -8.42 -13.10
CA HIS A 78 6.78 -7.84 -13.14
C HIS A 78 6.87 -6.53 -13.95
N TRP A 79 5.81 -5.73 -13.90
CA TRP A 79 5.73 -4.47 -14.65
C TRP A 79 6.74 -3.46 -14.09
N ARG A 80 7.65 -3.00 -14.95
CA ARG A 80 8.66 -1.98 -14.59
C ARG A 80 8.03 -0.68 -14.09
N TRP A 81 6.92 -0.26 -14.68
CA TRP A 81 6.19 0.93 -14.26
C TRP A 81 5.60 0.80 -12.86
N LEU A 82 5.09 -0.38 -12.49
CA LEU A 82 4.52 -0.59 -11.16
C LEU A 82 5.56 -0.59 -10.06
N PHE A 83 6.77 -1.08 -10.34
CA PHE A 83 7.88 -0.96 -9.38
C PHE A 83 8.12 0.50 -9.00
N TRP A 84 8.18 1.41 -9.99
CA TRP A 84 8.36 2.83 -9.74
C TRP A 84 7.16 3.47 -9.05
N LEU A 85 5.93 3.13 -9.48
CA LEU A 85 4.71 3.64 -8.84
C LEU A 85 4.63 3.24 -7.37
N LEU A 86 4.93 1.97 -7.03
CA LEU A 86 4.93 1.50 -5.65
C LEU A 86 6.06 2.14 -4.83
N LEU A 87 7.25 2.29 -5.42
CA LEU A 87 8.37 2.95 -4.74
C LEU A 87 8.02 4.40 -4.40
N VAL A 88 7.42 5.14 -5.34
CA VAL A 88 6.98 6.52 -5.11
C VAL A 88 5.83 6.57 -4.11
N ALA A 89 4.83 5.71 -4.24
CA ALA A 89 3.68 5.66 -3.34
C ALA A 89 4.10 5.38 -1.89
N PHE A 90 4.91 4.34 -1.66
CA PHE A 90 5.44 4.02 -0.33
C PHE A 90 6.47 5.04 0.16
N GLY A 91 7.19 5.70 -0.74
CA GLY A 91 8.06 6.82 -0.41
C GLY A 91 7.29 8.04 0.11
N PHE A 92 6.10 8.31 -0.45
CA PHE A 92 5.20 9.35 0.03
C PHE A 92 4.69 9.07 1.45
N SER A 93 4.66 7.83 1.90
CA SER A 93 4.29 7.47 3.27
C SER A 93 5.21 8.07 4.33
N VAL A 94 6.44 8.46 3.97
CA VAL A 94 7.34 9.24 4.85
C VAL A 94 6.70 10.56 5.27
N LEU A 95 5.90 11.19 4.41
CA LEU A 95 5.20 12.44 4.71
C LEU A 95 3.99 12.24 5.62
N GLN A 96 3.43 11.02 5.67
CA GLN A 96 2.30 10.72 6.55
C GLN A 96 2.72 10.71 8.02
N VAL A 97 3.92 10.22 8.35
CA VAL A 97 4.44 10.17 9.72
C VAL A 97 4.47 11.55 10.40
N PRO A 98 5.13 12.59 9.85
CA PRO A 98 5.12 13.92 10.45
C PRO A 98 3.73 14.55 10.44
N ALA A 99 2.90 14.28 9.42
CA ALA A 99 1.52 14.77 9.39
C ALA A 99 0.68 14.20 10.55
N THR A 100 0.82 12.90 10.85
CA THR A 100 0.15 12.28 12.00
C THR A 100 0.68 12.79 13.33
N ILE A 101 1.98 13.06 13.44
CA ILE A 101 2.56 13.71 14.63
C ILE A 101 1.94 15.10 14.83
N LEU A 102 1.81 15.90 13.76
CA LEU A 102 1.17 17.22 13.79
C LEU A 102 -0.33 17.17 14.16
N GLN A 103 -1.03 16.11 13.78
CA GLN A 103 -2.41 15.84 14.19
C GLN A 103 -2.50 15.48 15.68
N LEU A 104 -1.62 14.60 16.15
CA LEU A 104 -1.58 14.16 17.55
C LEU A 104 -1.18 15.29 18.51
N THR A 105 -0.37 16.25 18.06
CA THR A 105 -0.02 17.45 18.84
C THR A 105 -1.10 18.53 18.81
N GLY A 106 -2.21 18.31 18.10
CA GLY A 106 -3.34 19.24 18.04
C GLY A 106 -3.11 20.48 17.18
N ILE A 107 -2.01 20.52 16.41
CA ILE A 107 -1.71 21.63 15.49
C ILE A 107 -2.59 21.53 14.23
N LEU A 108 -2.86 20.31 13.77
CA LEU A 108 -3.83 20.03 12.71
C LEU A 108 -5.13 19.48 13.31
N PRO A 109 -6.32 20.01 12.94
CA PRO A 109 -7.58 19.37 13.29
C PRO A 109 -7.68 18.01 12.60
N ASP A 110 -7.71 16.93 13.38
CA ASP A 110 -7.92 15.58 12.88
C ASP A 110 -9.36 15.14 13.17
N PRO A 111 -10.21 14.97 12.14
CA PRO A 111 -11.57 14.47 12.31
C PRO A 111 -11.61 12.96 12.59
N ALA A 112 -10.47 12.25 12.53
CA ALA A 112 -10.37 10.82 12.76
C ALA A 112 -10.04 10.49 14.24
N PRO A 113 -10.53 9.35 14.77
CA PRO A 113 -10.24 8.94 16.13
C PRO A 113 -8.77 8.50 16.30
N VAL A 114 -8.18 8.79 17.48
CA VAL A 114 -6.75 8.59 17.78
C VAL A 114 -6.22 7.19 17.47
N TRP A 115 -7.03 6.15 17.72
CA TRP A 115 -6.65 4.76 17.43
C TRP A 115 -6.38 4.52 15.94
N TYR A 116 -7.12 5.21 15.06
CA TYR A 116 -6.95 5.12 13.61
C TYR A 116 -5.65 5.79 13.18
N SER A 117 -5.34 6.96 13.75
CA SER A 117 -4.12 7.71 13.46
C SER A 117 -2.88 6.92 13.88
N LEU A 118 -2.91 6.24 15.04
CA LEU A 118 -1.84 5.34 15.48
C LEU A 118 -1.64 4.13 14.55
N LEU A 119 -2.73 3.46 14.16
CA LEU A 119 -2.64 2.33 13.24
C LEU A 119 -2.14 2.76 11.86
N ARG A 120 -2.62 3.89 11.34
CA ARG A 120 -2.16 4.48 10.07
C ARG A 120 -0.66 4.80 10.11
N MET A 121 -0.16 5.35 11.22
CA MET A 121 1.28 5.59 11.40
C MET A 121 2.07 4.28 11.36
N GLY A 122 1.56 3.22 11.99
CA GLY A 122 2.17 1.89 11.94
C GLY A 122 2.25 1.33 10.52
N VAL A 123 1.18 1.46 9.73
CA VAL A 123 1.17 1.08 8.31
C VAL A 123 2.20 1.89 7.51
N ALA A 124 2.29 3.20 7.72
CA ALA A 124 3.26 4.05 7.03
C ALA A 124 4.71 3.60 7.32
N ILE A 125 5.04 3.21 8.56
CA ILE A 125 6.36 2.69 8.91
C ILE A 125 6.68 1.41 8.13
N ILE A 126 5.69 0.50 8.01
CA ILE A 126 5.84 -0.74 7.24
C ILE A 126 6.07 -0.43 5.75
N GLU A 127 5.30 0.50 5.18
CA GLU A 127 5.46 0.94 3.78
C GLU A 127 6.85 1.50 3.51
N ILE A 128 7.36 2.35 4.42
CA ILE A 128 8.73 2.89 4.33
C ILE A 128 9.75 1.76 4.35
N GLY A 129 9.59 0.76 5.24
CA GLY A 129 10.46 -0.40 5.29
C GLY A 129 10.47 -1.19 3.98
N ILE A 130 9.31 -1.40 3.37
CA ILE A 130 9.17 -2.04 2.06
C ILE A 130 9.85 -1.20 0.97
N ALA A 131 9.64 0.13 0.97
CA ALA A 131 10.24 1.04 -0.01
C ALA A 131 11.78 1.01 0.05
N VAL A 132 12.35 1.04 1.26
CA VAL A 132 13.80 0.92 1.47
C VAL A 132 14.31 -0.41 0.93
N TRP A 133 13.59 -1.51 1.19
CA TRP A 133 13.97 -2.84 0.71
C TRP A 133 13.91 -2.93 -0.82
N MET A 134 12.89 -2.35 -1.45
CA MET A 134 12.79 -2.20 -2.90
C MET A 134 13.99 -1.43 -3.47
N LEU A 135 14.40 -0.34 -2.81
CA LEU A 135 15.51 0.51 -3.23
C LEU A 135 16.87 -0.19 -3.08
N GLN A 136 17.04 -1.02 -2.05
CA GLN A 136 18.22 -1.87 -1.88
C GLN A 136 18.34 -2.91 -3.00
N ILE A 137 17.24 -3.58 -3.35
CA ILE A 137 17.19 -4.54 -4.46
C ILE A 137 17.48 -3.86 -5.79
N TYR A 138 16.94 -2.65 -6.00
CA TYR A 138 17.24 -1.82 -7.17
C TYR A 138 18.74 -1.50 -7.28
N ARG A 139 19.37 -1.08 -6.17
CA ARG A 139 20.81 -0.76 -6.15
C ARG A 139 21.69 -1.98 -6.40
N GLN A 140 21.31 -3.16 -5.88
CA GLN A 140 22.12 -4.37 -5.99
C GLN A 140 21.98 -5.08 -7.35
N PHE A 141 20.80 -5.01 -7.99
CA PHE A 141 20.50 -5.83 -9.18
C PHE A 141 19.98 -5.04 -10.38
N GLY A 142 19.90 -3.71 -10.29
CA GLY A 142 19.30 -2.83 -11.30
C GLY A 142 17.77 -2.97 -11.36
N VAL A 143 17.11 -2.12 -12.17
CA VAL A 143 15.62 -2.09 -12.27
C VAL A 143 15.07 -3.50 -12.43
N TRP A 144 15.73 -4.35 -13.21
CA TRP A 144 15.17 -5.64 -13.64
C TRP A 144 16.24 -6.56 -14.26
N ALA A 145 17.05 -7.27 -13.46
CA ALA A 145 17.92 -8.37 -13.94
C ALA A 145 17.16 -9.63 -14.41
N MET A 146 15.82 -9.59 -14.41
CA MET A 146 14.95 -10.69 -14.89
C MET A 146 14.44 -10.50 -16.33
N GLY A 147 14.91 -9.46 -17.05
CA GLY A 147 14.35 -9.05 -18.35
C GLY A 147 15.07 -9.46 -19.64
N LYS A 148 16.24 -10.11 -19.60
CA LYS A 148 16.86 -10.64 -20.83
C LYS A 148 17.46 -12.02 -20.61
N LYS A 149 16.69 -13.07 -20.93
CA LYS A 149 17.33 -14.22 -21.60
C LYS A 149 17.87 -13.67 -22.91
N LYS A 150 19.18 -13.51 -23.00
CA LYS A 150 19.87 -13.35 -24.29
C LYS A 150 19.52 -14.62 -25.08
N LYS A 151 18.60 -14.54 -26.05
CA LYS A 151 18.54 -15.55 -27.11
C LYS A 151 19.81 -15.35 -27.93
N THR A 152 20.88 -16.02 -27.53
CA THR A 152 21.95 -16.40 -28.43
C THR A 152 21.48 -17.65 -29.16
N SER A 153 20.85 -17.45 -30.30
CA SER A 153 20.90 -18.37 -31.44
C SER A 153 21.36 -17.46 -32.58
N GLY A 154 22.59 -17.59 -33.06
CA GLY A 154 23.04 -18.79 -33.74
C GLY A 154 22.77 -18.53 -35.20
#